data_AF-A0A7D8UQ58-F1
#
_entry.id   AF-A0A7D8UQ58-F1
#
_cell.length_a   1.000
_cell.length_b   1.000
_cell.length_c   1.000
_cell.angle_alpha   90.00
_cell.angle_beta   90.00
_cell.angle_gamma   90.00
#
_symmetry.space_group_name_H-M   'P 1'
#
loop_
_entity.id
_entity.type
_entity.pdbx_description
1 polymer ?
#
loop_
_entity_poly.entity_id
_entity_poly.type
_entity_poly.pdbx_seq_one_letter_code
_entity_poly.pdbx_strand_id
1 'polypeptide(L)' 'MGQAFSGPNAFKFFGFTPAATAVLQKDPALLVALVLVLLGMGALSLLAWYIHFVTNKVYYRPKPKKEKEIKGGKK' A
#
# COMPACT_ATOMS: atom_id res chain seq x y z
N MET A 1 18.79 24.04 -23.43
CA MET A 1 18.22 23.92 -22.06
C MET A 1 16.74 24.20 -22.19
N GLY A 2 15.89 23.20 -21.89
CA GLY A 2 14.46 23.22 -22.22
C GLY A 2 13.72 24.38 -21.56
N GLN A 3 12.93 25.08 -22.36
CA GLN A 3 12.08 26.20 -21.95
C GLN A 3 11.17 25.77 -20.80
N ALA A 4 11.26 26.46 -19.66
CA ALA A 4 10.33 26.26 -18.56
C ALA A 4 8.91 26.63 -19.03
N PHE A 5 7.97 25.72 -18.77
CA PHE A 5 6.57 25.85 -19.15
C PHE A 5 5.94 27.16 -18.59
N SER A 6 5.29 27.95 -19.45
CA SER A 6 4.74 29.28 -19.13
C SER A 6 3.20 29.34 -19.14
N GLY A 7 2.50 28.19 -19.09
CA GLY A 7 1.03 28.12 -19.07
C GLY A 7 0.43 27.83 -17.68
N PRO A 8 -0.91 27.72 -17.58
CA PRO A 8 -1.58 27.33 -16.33
C PRO A 8 -1.12 25.93 -15.86
N ASN A 9 -0.52 25.86 -14.67
CA ASN A 9 -0.02 24.61 -14.08
C ASN A 9 -1.13 23.81 -13.39
N ALA A 10 -1.78 22.91 -14.10
CA ALA A 10 -2.81 22.01 -13.55
C ALA A 10 -2.30 21.07 -12.43
N PHE A 11 -0.98 20.85 -12.35
CA PHE A 11 -0.35 19.95 -11.38
C PHE A 11 0.38 20.67 -10.23
N LYS A 12 0.13 21.98 -10.04
CA LYS A 12 0.85 22.78 -9.01
C LYS A 12 0.71 22.20 -7.60
N PHE A 13 -0.41 21.55 -7.30
CA PHE A 13 -0.66 20.92 -6.00
C PHE A 13 0.16 19.65 -5.75
N PHE A 14 0.64 18.98 -6.81
CA PHE A 14 1.49 17.80 -6.69
C PHE A 14 2.98 18.14 -6.47
N GLY A 15 3.37 19.41 -6.59
CA GLY A 15 4.75 19.84 -6.37
C GLY A 15 5.78 19.25 -7.35
N PHE A 16 5.34 18.88 -8.56
CA PHE A 16 6.23 18.31 -9.57
C PHE A 16 7.25 19.32 -10.10
N THR A 17 8.40 18.81 -10.55
CA THR A 17 9.38 19.63 -11.25
C THR A 17 8.78 20.20 -12.55
N PRO A 18 9.26 21.33 -13.06
CA PRO A 18 8.77 21.91 -14.31
C PRO A 18 8.87 20.94 -15.49
N ALA A 19 9.93 20.13 -15.54
CA ALA A 19 10.12 19.11 -16.57
C ALA A 19 9.06 18.00 -16.49
N ALA A 20 8.77 17.48 -15.29
CA ALA A 20 7.74 16.46 -15.11
C ALA A 20 6.35 17.00 -15.47
N THR A 21 6.05 18.24 -15.07
CA THR A 21 4.79 18.92 -15.40
C THR A 21 4.62 19.05 -16.93
N ALA A 22 5.68 19.44 -17.63
CA ALA A 22 5.66 19.57 -19.09
C ALA A 22 5.41 18.21 -19.79
N VAL A 23 5.99 17.12 -19.29
CA VAL A 23 5.75 15.77 -19.84
C VAL A 23 4.30 15.32 -19.65
N LEU A 24 3.74 15.52 -18.45
CA LEU A 24 2.36 15.14 -18.15
C LEU A 24 1.32 15.99 -18.90
N GLN A 25 1.65 17.23 -19.24
CA GLN A 25 0.79 18.08 -20.07
C GLN A 25 0.84 17.71 -21.55
N LYS A 26 1.97 17.17 -22.03
CA LYS A 26 2.12 16.68 -23.41
C LYS A 26 1.34 15.39 -23.62
N ASP A 27 1.35 14.50 -22.64
CA ASP A 27 0.59 13.26 -22.66
C ASP A 27 -0.06 13.00 -21.28
N PRO A 28 -1.35 13.34 -21.12
CA PRO A 28 -2.07 13.12 -19.87
C PRO A 28 -2.30 11.63 -19.57
N ALA A 29 -2.18 10.73 -20.56
CA ALA A 29 -2.35 9.29 -20.34
C ALA A 29 -1.25 8.73 -19.43
N LEU A 30 -0.06 9.35 -19.40
CA LEU A 30 1.03 8.97 -18.50
C LEU A 30 0.65 9.13 -17.03
N LEU A 31 -0.10 10.18 -16.68
CA LEU A 31 -0.58 10.36 -15.30
C LEU A 31 -1.60 9.28 -14.93
N VAL A 32 -2.52 8.97 -15.85
CA VAL A 32 -3.53 7.93 -15.65
C VAL A 32 -2.86 6.57 -15.46
N ALA A 33 -1.88 6.24 -16.30
CA ALA A 33 -1.10 5.01 -16.19
C ALA A 33 -0.37 4.92 -14.83
N LEU A 34 0.28 6.00 -14.40
CA LEU A 34 0.94 6.05 -13.08
C LEU A 34 -0.05 5.77 -11.94
N VAL A 35 -1.21 6.42 -11.95
CA VAL A 35 -2.26 6.21 -10.93
C VAL A 35 -2.77 4.77 -10.95
N LEU A 36 -3.04 4.21 -12.13
CA LEU A 36 -3.49 2.82 -12.26
C LEU A 36 -2.45 1.81 -11.74
N VAL A 37 -1.16 2.06 -11.98
CA VAL A 37 -0.09 1.21 -11.43
C VAL A 37 -0.06 1.28 -9.91
N LEU A 38 -0.14 2.48 -9.33
CA LEU A 38 -0.18 2.64 -7.87
C LEU A 38 -1.39 1.96 -7.24
N LEU A 39 -2.57 2.09 -7.86
CA LEU A 39 -3.78 1.40 -7.42
C LEU A 39 -3.64 -0.12 -7.55
N GLY A 40 -3.08 -0.61 -8.66
CA GLY A 40 -2.83 -2.04 -8.88
C GLY A 40 -1.88 -2.62 -7.84
N MET A 41 -0.75 -1.95 -7.58
CA MET A 41 0.20 -2.37 -6.54
C MET A 41 -0.42 -2.32 -5.14
N GLY A 42 -1.22 -1.29 -4.85
CA GLY A 42 -1.95 -1.17 -3.59
C GLY A 42 -2.97 -2.31 -3.41
N ALA A 43 -3.75 -2.61 -4.44
CA ALA A 43 -4.73 -3.70 -4.43
C ALA A 43 -4.06 -5.07 -4.23
N LEU A 44 -2.94 -5.33 -4.91
CA LEU A 44 -2.18 -6.56 -4.73
C LEU A 44 -1.59 -6.68 -3.31
N SER A 45 -1.10 -5.57 -2.75
CA SER A 45 -0.59 -5.54 -1.38
C SER A 45 -1.69 -5.81 -0.36
N LEU A 46 -2.87 -5.21 -0.54
CA LEU A 46 -4.04 -5.46 0.30
C LEU A 46 -4.54 -6.90 0.18
N LEU A 47 -4.55 -7.45 -1.02
CA LEU A 47 -4.90 -8.86 -1.26
C LEU A 47 -3.93 -9.80 -0.55
N ALA A 48 -2.62 -9.56 -0.67
CA ALA A 48 -1.60 -10.34 0.01
C ALA A 48 -1.75 -10.24 1.54
N TRP A 49 -2.00 -9.04 2.06
CA TRP A 49 -2.27 -8.84 3.49
C TRP A 49 -3.53 -9.57 3.95
N TYR A 50 -4.61 -9.54 3.16
CA TYR A 50 -5.84 -10.24 3.49
C TYR A 50 -5.64 -11.77 3.54
N ILE A 51 -4.95 -12.33 2.54
CA ILE A 51 -4.59 -13.75 2.53
C ILE A 51 -3.75 -14.09 3.77
N HIS A 52 -2.76 -13.26 4.11
CA HIS A 52 -1.96 -13.44 5.31
C HIS A 52 -2.82 -13.42 6.59
N PHE A 53 -3.72 -12.44 6.73
CA PHE A 53 -4.60 -12.32 7.89
C PHE A 53 -5.52 -13.55 8.08
N VAL A 54 -6.14 -14.02 7.00
CA VAL A 54 -7.03 -15.19 7.06
C VAL A 54 -6.24 -16.47 7.35
N THR A 55 -5.11 -16.68 6.67
CA THR A 55 -4.29 -17.89 6.86
C THR A 55 -3.67 -17.95 8.26
N ASN A 56 -3.25 -16.82 8.84
CA ASN A 56 -2.70 -16.81 10.20
C ASN A 56 -3.71 -17.25 11.26
N LYS A 57 -5.02 -17.03 11.05
CA LYS A 57 -6.07 -17.50 11.98
C LYS A 57 -6.19 -19.02 12.01
N VAL A 58 -6.03 -19.68 10.86
CA VAL A 58 -6.15 -21.15 10.74
C VAL A 58 -5.02 -21.85 11.50
N TYR A 59 -3.83 -21.24 11.52
CA TYR A 59 -2.65 -21.78 12.22
C TYR A 59 -2.47 -21.25 13.63
N TYR A 60 -3.43 -20.49 14.17
CA TYR A 60 -3.41 -20.10 15.57
C TYR A 60 -3.69 -21.33 16.43
N ARG A 61 -2.67 -22.17 16.63
CA ARG A 61 -2.69 -23.22 17.64
C ARG A 61 -2.91 -22.48 18.96
N PRO A 62 -4.05 -22.68 19.64
CA PRO A 62 -4.20 -22.14 20.98
C PRO A 62 -2.99 -22.65 21.76
N LYS A 63 -2.14 -21.73 22.24
CA LYS A 63 -1.05 -22.09 23.14
C LYS A 63 -1.71 -22.97 24.19
N PRO A 64 -1.23 -24.22 24.43
CA PRO A 64 -1.84 -25.06 25.44
C PRO A 64 -1.87 -24.20 26.70
N LYS A 65 -3.08 -23.93 27.21
CA LYS A 65 -3.22 -23.28 28.51
C LYS A 65 -2.33 -24.10 29.40
N LYS A 66 -1.24 -23.51 29.91
CA LYS A 66 -0.47 -24.14 30.96
C LYS A 66 -1.51 -24.47 32.02
N GLU A 67 -1.82 -25.75 32.14
CA GLU A 67 -2.66 -26.33 33.16
C GLU A 67 -1.94 -25.95 34.45
N LYS A 68 -2.29 -24.80 35.00
CA LYS A 68 -1.82 -24.36 36.30
C LYS A 68 -2.52 -25.29 37.28
N GLU A 69 -1.78 -26.33 37.63
CA GLU A 69 -1.85 -27.05 38.90
C GLU A 69 -3.25 -27.52 39.33
N ILE A 70 -3.76 -28.55 38.67
CA ILE A 70 -4.56 -29.55 39.37
C ILE A 70 -3.62 -30.67 39.77
N LYS A 71 -2.90 -30.52 40.89
CA LYS A 71 -2.33 -31.64 41.67
C LYS A 71 -1.76 -31.12 42.99
N GLY A 72 -2.50 -31.33 44.08
CA GLY A 72 -1.96 -31.03 45.41
C GLY A 72 -2.93 -31.06 46.59
N GLY A 73 -4.15 -31.57 46.45
CA GLY A 73 -4.91 -32.00 47.62
C GLY A 73 -4.30 -33.27 48.19
N LYS A 74 -3.57 -33.17 49.31
CA LYS A 74 -3.34 -34.28 50.25
C LYS A 74 -3.71 -33.82 51.65
N LYS A 75 -4.67 -34.56 52.22
CA LYS A 75 -4.90 -34.71 53.66
C LYS A 75 -3.65 -35.29 54.33
#